data_AF-A0A090VF82-F1
#
_entry.id   AF-A0A090VF82-F1
#
_cell.length_a   1.000
_cell.length_b   1.000
_cell.length_c   1.000
_cell.angle_alpha   90.00
_cell.angle_beta   90.00
_cell.angle_gamma   90.00
#
_symmetry.space_group_name_H-M   'P 1'
#
loop_
_entity.id
_entity.type
_entity.pdbx_description
1 polymer ?
#
loop_
_entity_poly.entity_id
_entity_poly.type
_entity_poly.pdbx_seq_one_letter_code
_entity_poly.pdbx_strand_id
1 'polypeptide(L)'
;MAIAATMRMNAEGIKIQISGRLNGAEMARSEHYKEGRIPLSTFRADIDYALVEAHTTYGRLGVKVWIMKGEVYGKRELSPLVGLSKKQGKGGAGGRGGNRDNKPRRRK
;
A
#
# COMPACT_ATOMS: atom_id res chain seq x y z
N MET A 1 6.86 3.73 23.72
CA MET A 1 7.16 4.65 22.59
C MET A 1 6.68 4.03 21.28
N ALA A 2 5.48 4.37 20.79
CA ALA A 2 5.01 3.93 19.46
C ALA A 2 4.84 5.13 18.52
N ILE A 3 4.23 6.19 19.03
CA ILE A 3 4.01 7.46 18.32
C ILE A 3 5.34 8.08 17.88
N ALA A 4 6.25 8.35 18.82
CA ALA A 4 7.57 8.90 18.52
C ALA A 4 8.45 8.00 17.62
N ALA A 5 8.24 6.68 17.62
CA ALA A 5 8.95 5.79 16.70
C ALA A 5 8.43 5.95 15.27
N THR A 6 7.11 6.04 15.11
CA THR A 6 6.45 6.19 13.80
C THR A 6 6.75 7.56 13.18
N MET A 7 6.71 8.63 13.98
CA MET A 7 7.08 9.97 13.51
C MET A 7 8.56 10.05 13.07
N ARG A 8 9.47 9.34 13.74
CA ARG A 8 10.88 9.23 13.32
C ARG A 8 11.06 8.47 12.01
N MET A 9 10.15 7.57 11.67
CA MET A 9 10.14 6.85 10.38
C MET A 9 9.51 7.68 9.25
N ASN A 10 9.39 9.00 9.43
CA ASN A 10 8.89 9.94 8.43
C ASN A 10 7.42 9.69 8.02
N ALA A 11 6.59 9.18 8.95
CA ALA A 11 5.15 9.24 8.79
C ALA A 11 4.66 10.67 9.02
N GLU A 12 3.71 11.13 8.20
CA GLU A 12 3.13 12.48 8.33
C GLU A 12 2.16 12.59 9.52
N GLY A 13 1.63 11.46 10.00
CA GLY A 13 0.82 11.42 11.20
C GLY A 13 0.46 10.01 11.67
N ILE A 14 0.14 9.89 12.95
CA ILE A 14 -0.30 8.65 13.59
C ILE A 14 -1.44 8.93 14.58
N LYS A 15 -2.49 8.11 14.53
CA LYS A 15 -3.56 8.08 15.52
C LYS A 15 -3.63 6.68 16.09
N ILE A 16 -3.69 6.59 17.40
CA ILE A 16 -3.88 5.34 18.13
C ILE A 16 -5.11 5.53 19.00
N GLN A 17 -6.05 4.59 18.93
CA GLN A 17 -7.20 4.53 19.82
C GLN A 17 -7.23 3.18 20.49
N ILE A 18 -7.31 3.19 21.82
CA ILE A 18 -7.38 1.99 22.64
C ILE A 18 -8.74 2.03 23.33
N SER A 19 -9.49 0.94 23.22
CA SER A 19 -10.82 0.78 23.81
C SER A 19 -10.87 -0.47 24.67
N GLY A 20 -11.45 -0.37 25.86
CA GLY A 20 -11.68 -1.50 26.76
C GLY A 20 -11.52 -1.11 28.22
N ARG A 21 -11.26 -2.10 29.07
CA ARG A 21 -11.04 -1.92 30.52
C ARG A 21 -9.62 -1.47 30.79
N LEU A 22 -9.33 -0.21 30.47
CA LEU A 22 -8.01 0.40 30.63
C LEU A 22 -7.58 0.35 32.11
N ASN A 23 -6.33 -0.04 32.35
CA ASN A 23 -5.75 -0.21 33.70
C ASN A 23 -6.58 -1.13 34.64
N GLY A 24 -7.38 -2.05 34.09
CA GLY A 24 -8.22 -2.95 34.88
C GLY A 24 -9.47 -2.31 35.47
N ALA A 25 -9.84 -1.11 35.04
CA ALA A 25 -11.05 -0.43 35.49
C ALA A 25 -12.33 -1.28 35.26
N GLU A 26 -13.32 -1.11 36.12
CA GLU A 26 -14.59 -1.84 36.02
C GLU A 26 -15.36 -1.48 34.75
N MET A 27 -15.43 -0.18 34.43
CA MET A 27 -16.08 0.32 33.22
C MET A 27 -15.10 0.51 32.07
N ALA A 28 -15.50 0.08 30.87
CA ALA A 28 -14.70 0.26 29.66
C ALA A 28 -14.67 1.74 29.21
N ARG A 29 -13.50 2.19 28.75
CA ARG A 29 -13.29 3.53 28.21
C ARG A 29 -12.53 3.47 26.89
N SER A 30 -12.58 4.55 26.13
CA SER A 30 -11.81 4.71 24.90
C SER A 30 -10.90 5.92 25.02
N GLU A 31 -9.60 5.70 24.99
CA GLU A 31 -8.58 6.75 24.99
C GLU A 31 -7.92 6.80 23.62
N HIS A 32 -7.64 7.99 23.13
CA HIS A 32 -6.98 8.16 21.84
C HIS A 32 -5.88 9.21 21.95
N TYR A 33 -4.82 8.95 21.20
CA TYR A 33 -3.69 9.84 21.05
C TYR A 33 -3.44 10.04 19.56
N LYS A 34 -3.15 11.27 19.18
CA LYS A 34 -2.90 11.66 17.79
C LYS A 34 -1.70 12.59 17.74
N GLU A 35 -0.82 12.36 16.80
CA GLU A 35 0.28 13.25 16.46
C GLU A 35 0.33 13.42 14.93
N GLY A 36 0.65 14.63 14.46
CA GLY A 36 0.71 14.94 13.03
C GLY A 36 -0.65 15.06 12.31
N ARG A 37 -0.60 15.00 10.98
CA ARG A 37 -1.75 15.24 10.08
C ARG A 37 -2.42 13.92 9.69
N ILE A 38 -3.73 13.82 9.89
CA ILE A 38 -4.51 12.61 9.56
C ILE A 38 -5.91 13.03 9.10
N PRO A 39 -6.09 13.32 7.81
CA PRO A 39 -7.36 13.75 7.26
C PRO A 39 -8.20 12.52 6.88
N LEU A 40 -9.05 12.04 7.80
CA LEU A 40 -9.88 10.84 7.59
C LEU A 40 -10.96 11.02 6.51
N SER A 41 -11.32 12.25 6.17
CA SER A 41 -12.30 12.56 5.12
C SER A 41 -11.68 12.67 3.72
N THR A 42 -10.34 12.66 3.61
CA THR A 42 -9.64 12.90 2.35
C THR A 42 -9.24 11.59 1.69
N PHE A 43 -9.98 11.16 0.66
CA PHE A 43 -9.75 9.86 -0.01
C PHE A 43 -8.38 9.71 -0.69
N ARG A 44 -7.76 10.82 -1.10
CA ARG A 44 -6.40 10.83 -1.68
C ARG A 44 -5.30 10.58 -0.63
N ALA A 45 -5.62 10.66 0.66
CA ALA A 45 -4.66 10.35 1.71
C ALA A 45 -4.36 8.84 1.72
N ASP A 46 -3.09 8.49 1.85
CA ASP A 46 -2.64 7.12 2.11
C ASP A 46 -2.62 6.87 3.60
N ILE A 47 -3.66 6.17 4.08
CA ILE A 47 -3.86 5.88 5.48
C ILE A 47 -3.95 4.37 5.64
N ASP A 48 -2.93 3.80 6.27
CA ASP A 48 -2.99 2.42 6.72
C ASP A 48 -3.80 2.34 8.00
N TYR A 49 -4.75 1.41 8.04
CA TYR A 49 -5.54 1.12 9.23
C TYR A 49 -5.35 -0.34 9.65
N ALA A 50 -5.14 -0.55 10.94
CA ALA A 50 -5.13 -1.88 11.54
C ALA A 50 -5.96 -1.89 12.83
N LEU A 51 -6.70 -2.97 13.02
CA LEU A 51 -7.39 -3.30 14.26
C LEU A 51 -6.84 -4.61 14.78
N VAL A 52 -6.39 -4.60 16.03
CA VAL A 52 -5.88 -5.79 16.72
C VAL A 52 -6.45 -5.82 18.14
N GLU A 53 -6.79 -7.00 18.62
CA GLU A 53 -7.21 -7.21 20.01
C GLU A 53 -6.03 -7.70 20.84
N ALA A 54 -5.86 -7.12 22.04
CA ALA A 54 -4.93 -7.61 23.05
C ALA A 54 -5.70 -8.38 24.12
N HIS A 55 -5.28 -9.62 24.37
CA HIS A 55 -5.85 -10.47 25.41
C HIS A 55 -5.18 -10.16 26.75
N THR A 56 -5.97 -9.72 27.72
CA THR A 56 -5.50 -9.40 29.08
C THR A 56 -6.31 -10.16 30.11
N THR A 57 -5.84 -10.19 31.35
CA THR A 57 -6.55 -10.83 32.47
C THR A 57 -7.92 -10.23 32.74
N TYR A 58 -8.09 -8.92 32.51
CA TYR A 58 -9.34 -8.20 32.76
C TYR A 58 -10.29 -8.17 31.56
N GLY A 59 -9.94 -8.83 30.46
CA GLY A 59 -10.73 -8.90 29.24
C GLY A 59 -9.92 -8.60 27.98
N ARG A 60 -10.58 -8.15 26.92
CA ARG A 60 -9.95 -7.79 25.64
C ARG A 60 -9.84 -6.28 25.50
N LEU A 61 -8.67 -5.80 25.07
CA LEU A 61 -8.44 -4.41 24.70
C LEU A 61 -8.40 -4.31 23.17
N GLY A 62 -9.26 -3.49 22.59
CA GLY A 62 -9.22 -3.18 21.15
C GLY A 62 -8.21 -2.07 20.89
N VAL A 63 -7.23 -2.33 20.03
CA VAL A 63 -6.24 -1.35 19.57
C VAL A 63 -6.49 -1.05 18.09
N LYS A 64 -6.82 0.20 17.80
CA LYS A 64 -7.03 0.72 16.45
C LYS A 64 -5.93 1.72 16.13
N VAL A 65 -5.22 1.51 15.03
CA VAL A 65 -4.10 2.36 14.62
C VAL A 65 -4.35 2.88 13.20
N TRP A 66 -4.12 4.16 13.00
CA TRP A 66 -4.08 4.82 11.70
C TRP A 66 -2.70 5.43 11.50
N ILE A 67 -2.04 5.13 10.38
CA ILE A 67 -0.75 5.72 10.00
C ILE A 67 -0.93 6.43 8.67
N MET A 68 -0.67 7.73 8.66
CA MET A 68 -0.69 8.56 7.46
C MET A 68 0.71 8.61 6.86
N LYS A 69 0.86 8.03 5.67
CA LYS A 69 2.14 7.96 4.94
C LYS A 69 2.34 9.13 3.99
N GLY A 70 1.24 9.74 3.55
CA GLY A 70 1.22 10.92 2.68
C GLY A 70 -0.03 10.97 1.82
N GLU A 71 0.03 11.75 0.74
CA GLU A 71 -1.05 11.84 -0.26
C GLU A 71 -0.60 11.21 -1.57
N VAL A 72 -1.44 10.35 -2.17
CA VAL A 72 -1.16 9.74 -3.47
C VAL A 72 -1.87 10.54 -4.55
N TYR A 73 -1.08 11.09 -5.48
CA TYR A 73 -1.56 11.82 -6.64
C TYR A 73 -1.43 10.92 -7.88
N GLY A 74 -2.56 10.48 -8.43
CA GLY A 74 -2.61 9.64 -9.64
C GLY A 74 -3.63 8.51 -9.56
N LYS A 75 -3.76 7.72 -10.63
CA LYS A 75 -4.57 6.49 -10.63
C LYS A 75 -3.86 5.45 -9.76
N ARG A 76 -4.40 5.15 -8.58
CA ARG A 76 -4.04 3.94 -7.85
C ARG A 76 -4.59 2.76 -8.64
N GLU A 77 -3.71 2.01 -9.29
CA GLU A 77 -4.05 0.70 -9.86
C GLU A 77 -4.39 -0.23 -8.68
N LEU A 78 -5.66 -0.22 -8.26
CA LEU A 78 -6.22 -1.07 -7.20
C LEU A 78 -6.35 -2.54 -7.63
N SER A 79 -5.91 -2.87 -8.84
CA SER A 79 -5.85 -4.23 -9.35
C SER A 79 -4.82 -5.02 -8.53
N PRO A 80 -5.18 -6.18 -7.96
CA PRO A 80 -4.24 -7.04 -7.20
C PRO A 80 -3.13 -7.66 -8.07
N LEU A 81 -2.96 -7.19 -9.30
CA LEU A 81 -2.01 -7.64 -10.31
C LEU A 81 -0.78 -6.71 -10.47
N VAL A 82 -0.55 -5.79 -9.52
CA VAL A 82 0.66 -4.95 -9.50
C VAL A 82 1.87 -5.83 -9.12
N GLY A 83 2.48 -6.44 -10.14
CA GLY A 83 3.63 -7.34 -10.01
C GLY A 83 3.92 -8.17 -11.27
N LEU A 84 2.92 -8.36 -12.15
CA LEU A 84 3.14 -8.94 -13.47
C LEU A 84 3.50 -7.82 -14.45
N SER A 85 4.78 -7.44 -14.44
CA SER A 85 5.38 -6.63 -15.50
C SER A 85 5.01 -7.23 -16.84
N LYS A 86 4.21 -6.50 -17.62
CA LYS A 86 3.93 -6.79 -19.01
C LYS A 86 5.27 -6.73 -19.73
N LYS A 87 5.89 -7.90 -19.94
CA LYS A 87 7.09 -8.05 -20.76
C LYS A 87 6.72 -7.56 -22.15
N GLN A 88 7.02 -6.29 -22.40
CA GLN A 88 6.82 -5.60 -23.65
C GLN A 88 7.65 -6.35 -24.69
N GLY A 89 6.99 -7.09 -25.59
CA GLY A 89 7.61 -7.69 -26.76
C GLY A 89 8.12 -6.59 -27.68
N LYS A 90 9.34 -6.13 -27.43
CA LYS A 90 10.08 -5.20 -28.28
C LYS A 90 11.06 -6.04 -29.13
N GLY A 91 10.56 -6.58 -30.24
CA GLY A 91 11.38 -7.18 -31.29
C GLY A 91 11.52 -6.20 -32.46
N GLY A 92 12.56 -5.36 -32.40
CA GLY A 92 12.86 -4.36 -33.42
C GLY A 92 13.35 -4.94 -34.74
N ALA A 93 13.10 -4.18 -35.80
CA ALA A 93 13.62 -4.36 -37.14
C ALA A 93 15.17 -4.33 -37.19
N GLY A 94 15.78 -5.12 -38.09
CA GLY A 94 17.21 -4.99 -38.40
C GLY A 94 17.87 -6.17 -39.13
N GLY A 95 17.54 -6.35 -40.42
CA GLY A 95 18.43 -6.73 -41.54
C GLY A 95 19.31 -7.99 -41.52
N ARG A 96 19.20 -8.81 -42.58
CA ARG A 96 20.32 -9.17 -43.49
C ARG A 96 19.84 -9.97 -44.71
N GLY A 97 20.38 -9.59 -45.87
CA GLY A 97 19.91 -9.95 -47.20
C GLY A 97 20.07 -11.41 -47.62
N GLY A 98 19.31 -11.76 -48.65
CA GLY A 98 19.40 -13.02 -49.40
C GLY A 98 19.01 -12.78 -50.85
N ASN A 99 19.97 -12.29 -51.65
CA ASN A 99 19.88 -12.24 -53.10
C ASN A 99 19.96 -13.68 -53.65
N ARG A 100 18.89 -14.18 -54.29
CA ARG A 100 18.94 -15.35 -55.19
C ARG A 100 17.93 -15.21 -56.32
N ASP A 101 18.35 -14.42 -57.30
CA ASP A 101 18.38 -14.75 -58.72
C ASP A 101 17.19 -15.52 -59.32
N ASN A 102 16.34 -14.70 -59.93
CA ASN A 102 15.47 -14.98 -61.05
C ASN A 102 16.18 -15.79 -62.16
N LYS A 103 15.66 -16.98 -62.49
CA LYS A 103 15.97 -17.66 -63.76
C LYS A 103 14.68 -18.25 -64.35
N PRO A 104 14.23 -17.80 -65.54
CA PRO A 104 13.10 -18.42 -66.21
C PRO A 104 13.56 -19.70 -66.93
N ARG A 105 12.96 -20.85 -66.59
CA ARG A 105 13.19 -22.09 -67.35
C ARG A 105 12.28 -22.12 -68.58
N ARG A 106 12.93 -21.85 -69.71
CA ARG A 106 12.46 -21.94 -71.09
C ARG A 106 12.03 -23.38 -71.44
N ARG A 107 10.94 -23.45 -72.21
CA ARG A 107 10.26 -24.58 -72.87
C ARG A 107 11.18 -25.72 -73.37
N LYS A 108 10.67 -26.96 -73.28
CA LYS A 108 10.48 -27.84 -74.44
C LYS A 108 9.29 -28.75 -74.19
#